data_AF-A0A5E4Y0G9-F1
#
_entry.id   AF-A0A5E4Y0G9-F1
#
_cell.length_a   1.000
_cell.length_b   1.000
_cell.length_c   1.000
_cell.angle_alpha   90.00
_cell.angle_beta   90.00
_cell.angle_gamma   90.00
#
_symmetry.space_group_name_H-M   'P 1'
#
loop_
_entity.id
_entity.type
_entity.pdbx_description
1 polymer ?
#
loop_
_entity_poly.entity_id
_entity_poly.type
_entity_poly.pdbx_seq_one_letter_code
_entity_poly.pdbx_strand_id
1 'polypeptide(L)'
;MGARICYDPSRSYDRLLRGYMNTIKPLHLRGAEVDTLIGIGKTTRFSWQDPKSPYYDPTWPLPIRLGTRKTVYIADEVEAWLKARPRTREVLGVTEVA
;
A
#
# COMPACT_ATOMS: atom_id res chain seq x y z
N MET A 1 21.51 -34.74 33.94
CA MET A 1 20.52 -34.84 32.85
C MET A 1 20.68 -33.61 31.96
N GLY A 2 21.45 -33.73 30.88
CA GLY A 2 21.72 -32.60 29.98
C GLY A 2 20.51 -32.28 29.12
N ALA A 3 19.99 -31.05 29.24
CA ALA A 3 18.98 -30.56 28.33
C ALA A 3 19.60 -30.44 26.93
N ARG A 4 19.16 -31.28 26.00
CA ARG A 4 19.44 -31.08 24.58
C ARG A 4 18.77 -29.76 24.21
N ILE A 5 19.56 -28.71 24.01
CA ILE A 5 19.10 -27.53 23.29
C ILE A 5 18.95 -28.00 21.86
N CYS A 6 17.75 -28.44 21.50
CA CYS A 6 17.39 -28.72 20.12
C CYS A 6 17.47 -27.39 19.38
N TYR A 7 18.44 -27.26 18.47
CA TYR A 7 18.44 -26.19 17.49
C TYR A 7 17.23 -26.40 16.59
N ASP A 8 16.17 -25.60 16.79
CA ASP A 8 15.05 -25.50 15.86
C ASP A 8 15.41 -24.44 14.80
N PRO A 9 15.77 -24.85 13.56
CA PRO A 9 16.15 -23.92 12.51
C PRO A 9 15.00 -22.97 12.14
N SER A 10 13.75 -23.37 12.37
CA SER A 10 12.55 -22.59 12.01
C SER A 10 12.49 -21.24 12.72
N ARG A 11 13.02 -21.15 13.94
CA ARG A 11 12.99 -19.94 14.78
C ARG A 11 14.05 -18.91 14.39
N SER A 12 15.14 -19.33 13.73
CA SER A 12 16.18 -18.43 13.22
C SER A 12 15.85 -17.87 11.82
N TYR A 13 15.00 -18.55 11.04
CA TYR A 13 14.54 -18.06 9.75
C TYR A 13 13.44 -16.98 9.82
N ASP A 14 12.74 -16.86 10.95
CA ASP A 14 11.58 -15.96 11.09
C ASP A 14 11.96 -14.46 11.07
N ARG A 15 13.24 -14.13 11.34
CA ARG A 15 13.74 -12.74 11.33
C ARG A 15 14.19 -12.25 9.95
N LEU A 16 14.62 -13.15 9.06
CA LEU A 16 15.17 -12.79 7.74
C LEU A 16 14.21 -13.08 6.58
N LEU A 17 13.26 -14.01 6.74
CA LEU A 17 12.32 -14.38 5.66
C LEU A 17 11.04 -13.53 5.61
N ARG A 18 10.72 -12.73 6.65
CA ARG A 18 9.63 -11.72 6.57
C ARG A 18 9.94 -10.57 5.60
N GLY A 19 11.22 -10.26 5.37
CA GLY A 19 11.63 -9.23 4.41
C GLY A 19 11.64 -9.75 2.96
N TYR A 20 12.00 -11.02 2.77
CA TYR A 20 12.23 -11.58 1.44
C TYR A 20 10.96 -12.13 0.75
N MET A 21 9.94 -12.56 1.50
CA MET A 21 8.61 -12.89 0.93
C MET A 21 7.72 -11.66 0.69
N ASN A 22 8.28 -10.45 0.68
CA ASN A 22 7.53 -9.19 0.59
C ASN A 22 8.01 -8.26 -0.55
N THR A 23 8.83 -8.78 -1.48
CA THR A 23 9.36 -8.00 -2.62
C THR A 23 8.56 -8.20 -3.91
N ILE A 24 7.47 -8.97 -3.89
CA ILE A 24 6.52 -8.99 -5.01
C ILE A 24 5.38 -8.04 -4.65
N LYS A 25 5.33 -6.87 -5.29
CA LYS A 25 4.17 -5.98 -5.19
C LYS A 25 2.93 -6.77 -5.59
N PRO A 26 1.92 -6.92 -4.72
CA PRO A 26 0.71 -7.64 -5.10
C PRO A 26 0.04 -6.87 -6.24
N LEU A 27 -0.36 -7.57 -7.31
CA LEU A 27 -1.02 -6.94 -8.47
C LEU A 27 -2.28 -6.16 -8.07
N HIS A 28 -2.96 -6.61 -7.01
CA HIS A 28 -4.19 -6.00 -6.54
C HIS A 28 -4.20 -5.83 -5.02
N LEU A 29 -4.74 -4.71 -4.54
CA LEU A 29 -4.88 -4.33 -3.13
C LEU A 29 -6.34 -4.27 -2.72
N ARG A 30 -6.69 -4.89 -1.59
CA ARG A 30 -8.00 -4.68 -0.96
C ARG A 30 -8.10 -3.28 -0.40
N GLY A 31 -9.33 -2.82 -0.20
CA GLY A 31 -9.56 -1.50 0.39
C GLY A 31 -8.78 -1.26 1.70
N ALA A 32 -8.79 -2.21 2.63
CA ALA A 32 -8.04 -2.07 3.89
C ALA A 32 -6.51 -1.98 3.69
N GLU A 33 -5.98 -2.63 2.64
CA GLU A 33 -4.57 -2.57 2.29
C GLU A 33 -4.22 -1.22 1.67
N VAL A 34 -5.11 -0.66 0.84
CA VAL A 34 -4.97 0.72 0.33
C VAL A 34 -5.00 1.74 1.48
N ASP A 35 -5.92 1.56 2.43
CA ASP A 35 -6.02 2.41 3.62
C ASP A 35 -4.71 2.37 4.44
N THR A 36 -4.12 1.18 4.59
CA THR A 36 -2.84 0.98 5.29
C THR A 36 -1.65 1.54 4.51
N LEU A 37 -1.64 1.36 3.18
CA LEU A 37 -0.56 1.83 2.29
C LEU A 37 -0.45 3.36 2.31
N ILE A 38 -1.59 4.05 2.28
CA ILE A 38 -1.65 5.51 2.22
C ILE A 38 -1.65 6.11 3.63
N GLY A 39 -2.10 5.35 4.64
CA GLY A 39 -2.21 5.82 6.02
C GLY A 39 -3.48 6.64 6.28
N ILE A 40 -4.61 6.26 5.67
CA ILE A 40 -5.89 6.98 5.77
C ILE A 40 -6.98 6.11 6.38
N GLY A 41 -8.04 6.76 6.87
CA GLY A 41 -9.25 6.07 7.30
C GLY A 41 -10.12 5.60 6.13
N LYS A 42 -10.83 4.49 6.33
CA LYS A 42 -11.81 3.93 5.39
C LYS A 42 -12.81 4.98 4.87
N THR A 43 -13.30 5.87 5.74
CA THR A 43 -14.26 6.91 5.39
C THR A 43 -13.68 7.87 4.37
N THR A 44 -12.43 8.31 4.57
CA THR A 44 -11.72 9.21 3.64
C THR A 44 -11.62 8.61 2.25
N ARG A 45 -11.30 7.32 2.15
CA ARG A 45 -11.27 6.60 0.86
C ARG A 45 -12.63 6.64 0.15
N PHE A 46 -13.73 6.40 0.88
CA PHE A 46 -15.08 6.47 0.29
C PHE A 46 -15.46 7.89 -0.08
N SER A 47 -15.09 8.89 0.72
CA SER A 47 -15.34 10.31 0.44
C SER A 47 -14.67 10.79 -0.85
N TRP A 48 -13.55 10.18 -1.25
CA TRP A 48 -12.88 10.48 -2.53
C TRP A 48 -13.58 9.87 -3.74
N GLN A 49 -14.33 8.78 -3.55
CA GLN A 49 -15.04 8.08 -4.63
C GLN A 49 -16.46 8.58 -4.85
N ASP A 50 -17.07 9.18 -3.82
CA ASP A 50 -18.45 9.65 -3.90
C ASP A 50 -18.51 11.01 -4.61
N PRO A 51 -19.13 11.12 -5.81
CA PRO A 51 -19.26 12.39 -6.53
C PRO A 51 -20.09 13.44 -5.79
N LYS A 52 -20.85 13.04 -4.75
CA LYS A 52 -21.62 13.96 -3.92
C LYS A 52 -20.81 14.58 -2.77
N SER A 53 -19.65 14.00 -2.47
CA SER A 53 -18.78 14.48 -1.41
C SER A 53 -18.00 15.72 -1.88
N PRO A 54 -17.79 16.73 -1.01
CA PRO A 54 -16.94 17.87 -1.34
C PRO A 54 -15.47 17.49 -1.56
N TYR A 55 -15.08 16.28 -1.13
CA TYR A 55 -13.74 15.74 -1.28
C TYR A 55 -13.60 14.77 -2.45
N TYR A 56 -14.58 14.74 -3.37
CA TYR A 56 -14.50 13.87 -4.55
C TYR A 56 -13.24 14.17 -5.37
N ASP A 57 -12.44 13.13 -5.61
CA ASP A 57 -11.25 13.22 -6.45
C ASP A 57 -11.46 12.36 -7.70
N PRO A 58 -11.69 12.97 -8.88
CA PRO A 58 -11.91 12.21 -10.11
C PRO A 58 -10.65 11.48 -10.59
N THR A 59 -9.47 11.79 -10.06
CA THR A 59 -8.22 11.10 -10.39
C THR A 59 -7.98 9.84 -9.55
N TRP A 60 -8.79 9.63 -8.50
CA TRP A 60 -8.66 8.49 -7.61
C TRP A 60 -9.00 7.18 -8.35
N PRO A 61 -8.18 6.11 -8.20
CA PRO A 61 -8.42 4.84 -8.89
C PRO A 61 -9.75 4.21 -8.47
N LEU A 62 -10.53 3.81 -9.47
CA LEU A 62 -11.83 3.20 -9.23
C LEU A 62 -11.67 1.73 -8.81
N PRO A 63 -12.43 1.30 -7.80
CA PRO A 63 -12.40 -0.09 -7.38
C PRO A 63 -12.91 -1.07 -8.45
N ILE A 64 -12.15 -2.14 -8.70
CA ILE A 64 -12.57 -3.27 -9.53
C ILE A 64 -13.36 -4.28 -8.68
N ARG A 65 -14.56 -4.62 -9.13
CA ARG A 65 -15.40 -5.65 -8.51
C ARG A 65 -15.01 -7.03 -9.05
N LEU A 66 -14.38 -7.85 -8.22
CA LEU A 66 -14.08 -9.26 -8.54
C LEU A 66 -15.25 -10.20 -8.25
N GLY A 67 -16.25 -9.73 -7.50
CA GLY A 67 -17.48 -10.47 -7.22
C GLY A 67 -18.45 -9.63 -6.39
N THR A 68 -19.55 -10.23 -5.94
CA THR A 68 -20.67 -9.52 -5.31
C THR A 68 -20.28 -8.70 -4.08
N ARG A 69 -19.31 -9.16 -3.30
CA ARG A 69 -18.86 -8.51 -2.05
C ARG A 69 -17.38 -8.10 -2.07
N LYS A 70 -16.65 -8.44 -3.13
CA LYS A 70 -15.20 -8.28 -3.18
C LYS A 70 -14.83 -7.20 -4.17
N THR A 71 -14.14 -6.21 -3.63
CA THR A 71 -13.71 -5.02 -4.34
C THR A 71 -12.22 -4.82 -4.10
N VAL A 72 -11.47 -4.61 -5.17
CA VAL A 72 -10.01 -4.57 -5.17
C VAL A 72 -9.52 -3.41 -6.05
N TYR A 73 -8.35 -2.87 -5.75
CA TYR A 73 -7.69 -1.80 -6.49
C TYR A 73 -6.44 -2.36 -7.15
N ILE A 74 -6.01 -1.80 -8.28
CA ILE A 74 -4.73 -2.15 -8.88
C ILE A 74 -3.63 -1.40 -8.12
N ALA A 75 -2.59 -2.10 -7.67
CA ALA A 75 -1.53 -1.49 -6.87
C ALA A 75 -0.79 -0.39 -7.65
N ASP A 76 -0.52 -0.62 -8.93
CA ASP A 76 0.18 0.33 -9.80
C ASP A 76 -0.60 1.62 -10.01
N GLU A 77 -1.94 1.56 -10.09
CA GLU A 77 -2.79 2.75 -10.23
C GLU A 77 -2.76 3.59 -8.95
N VAL A 78 -2.84 2.94 -7.78
CA VAL A 78 -2.74 3.62 -6.48
C VAL A 78 -1.37 4.27 -6.31
N GLU A 79 -0.30 3.60 -6.72
CA GLU A 79 1.07 4.15 -6.70
C GLU A 79 1.23 5.31 -7.69
N ALA A 80 0.68 5.18 -8.91
CA ALA A 80 0.70 6.24 -9.91
C ALA A 80 -0.06 7.48 -9.43
N TRP A 81 -1.22 7.30 -8.79
CA TRP A 81 -1.97 8.40 -8.18
C TRP A 81 -1.18 9.10 -7.07
N LEU A 82 -0.47 8.34 -6.22
CA LEU A 82 0.41 8.93 -5.20
C LEU A 82 1.56 9.73 -5.82
N LYS A 83 2.16 9.23 -6.91
CA LYS A 83 3.27 9.90 -7.63
C LYS A 83 2.81 11.16 -8.36
N ALA A 84 1.58 11.18 -8.87
CA ALA A 84 1.02 12.32 -9.59
C ALA A 84 0.74 13.52 -8.67
N ARG A 85 0.60 13.30 -7.35
CA ARG A 85 0.39 14.38 -6.40
C ARG A 85 1.70 15.17 -6.22
N PRO A 86 1.68 16.51 -6.37
CA PRO A 86 2.87 17.32 -6.18
C PRO A 86 3.37 17.11 -4.75
N ARG A 87 4.60 16.61 -4.62
CA ARG A 87 5.26 16.52 -3.34
C ARG A 87 5.46 17.97 -2.89
N THR A 88 4.69 18.44 -1.91
CA THR A 88 4.87 19.78 -1.30
C THR A 88 6.34 20.04 -0.88
N ARG A 89 7.13 18.99 -0.67
CA ARG A 89 8.57 19.05 -0.39
C ARG A 89 9.46 19.45 -1.58
N GLU A 90 9.03 19.40 -2.84
CA GLU A 90 9.84 19.77 -4.01
C GLU A 90 9.88 21.27 -4.31
N VAL A 91 9.55 22.11 -3.34
CA VAL A 91 9.58 23.56 -3.50
C VAL A 91 10.99 24.16 -3.30
N LEU A 92 12.04 23.41 -2.88
CA LEU A 92 13.38 23.98 -2.70
C LEU A 92 14.54 23.02 -3.08
N GLY A 93 15.02 23.13 -4.32
CA GLY A 93 16.46 23.08 -4.63
C GLY A 93 17.16 21.71 -4.67
N VAL A 94 16.92 20.92 -5.71
CA VAL A 94 18.00 20.08 -6.28
C VAL A 94 18.48 20.80 -7.54
N THR A 95 19.41 21.73 -7.35
CA THR A 95 20.25 22.24 -8.44
C THR A 95 21.06 21.07 -8.97
N GLU A 96 20.83 20.73 -10.24
CA GLU A 96 21.69 19.85 -11.03
C GLU A 96 23.15 20.34 -10.91
N VAL A 97 24.04 19.45 -10.47
CA VAL A 97 25.48 19.64 -10.61
C VAL A 97 25.88 19.16 -12.01
N ALA A 98 26.12 20.13 -12.89
CA ALA A 98 26.85 19.97 -14.14
C ALA A 98 28.27 20.52 -13.96
#